data_AF-A0A2G9UBI8-F1
#
_entry.id   AF-A0A2G9UBI8-F1
#
_cell.length_a   1.000
_cell.length_b   1.000
_cell.length_c   1.000
_cell.angle_alpha   90.00
_cell.angle_beta   90.00
_cell.angle_gamma   90.00
#
_symmetry.space_group_name_H-M   'P 1'
#
loop_
_entity.id
_entity.type
_entity.pdbx_description
1 polymer ?
#
loop_
_entity_poly.entity_id
_entity_poly.type
_entity_poly.pdbx_seq_one_letter_code
_entity_poly.pdbx_strand_id
1 'polypeptide(L)'
;MVKMVRHTAQRGFISQQDNYPKHKSKLLTKWLHDNIVPFLLWLSRFPDFNPIEELCDELELQVKDSVAHREPEEFPQLTSA
;
A
#
# COMPACT_ATOMS: atom_id res chain seq x y z
N MET A 1 -18.31 3.58 -0.42
CA MET A 1 -17.85 3.14 0.92
C MET A 1 -17.31 1.72 0.77
N VAL A 2 -15.99 1.54 0.74
CA VAL A 2 -15.39 0.20 0.68
C VAL A 2 -15.69 -0.49 2.00
N LYS A 3 -16.39 -1.63 1.96
CA LYS A 3 -16.64 -2.44 3.16
C LYS A 3 -15.31 -3.07 3.58
N MET A 4 -14.69 -2.54 4.64
CA MET A 4 -13.58 -3.21 5.30
C MET A 4 -14.10 -4.53 5.87
N VAL A 5 -13.67 -5.66 5.31
CA VAL A 5 -14.00 -6.99 5.83
C VAL A 5 -13.46 -7.06 7.27
N ARG A 6 -14.32 -7.42 8.23
CA ARG A 6 -13.93 -7.55 9.65
C ARG A 6 -13.15 -8.84 9.86
N HIS A 7 -11.94 -8.93 9.31
CA HIS A 7 -10.94 -9.83 9.87
C HIS A 7 -10.27 -9.07 11.00
N THR A 8 -10.62 -9.40 12.25
CA THR A 8 -9.83 -8.94 13.38
C THR A 8 -8.41 -9.47 13.22
N ALA A 9 -7.42 -8.60 13.35
CA ALA A 9 -6.02 -8.99 13.34
C ALA A 9 -5.82 -10.15 14.34
N GLN A 10 -5.12 -11.20 13.89
CA GLN A 10 -4.85 -12.37 14.74
C GLN A 10 -4.05 -11.94 15.99
N ARG A 11 -4.17 -12.70 17.08
CA ARG A 11 -3.36 -12.44 18.30
C ARG A 11 -1.87 -12.41 17.91
N GLY A 12 -1.16 -11.38 18.37
CA GLY A 12 0.28 -11.19 18.10
C GLY A 12 0.59 -10.32 16.87
N PHE A 13 -0.41 -9.83 16.15
CA PHE A 13 -0.20 -8.86 15.08
C PHE A 13 0.10 -7.46 15.62
N ILE A 14 1.00 -6.72 14.95
CA ILE A 14 1.29 -5.30 15.22
C ILE A 14 1.21 -4.55 13.88
N SER A 15 0.43 -3.48 13.83
CA SER A 15 0.35 -2.61 12.66
C SER A 15 1.56 -1.67 12.59
N GLN A 16 2.06 -1.46 11.38
CA GLN A 16 3.07 -0.45 11.06
C GLN A 16 2.51 0.50 9.99
N GLN A 17 2.79 1.79 10.14
CA GLN A 17 2.51 2.84 9.16
C GLN A 17 3.63 3.89 9.24
N ASP A 18 3.90 4.59 8.14
CA ASP A 18 4.84 5.70 8.16
C ASP A 18 4.33 6.87 9.03
N ASN A 19 5.20 7.82 9.37
CA ASN A 19 4.82 9.01 10.15
C ASN A 19 4.37 10.18 9.25
N TYR A 20 3.94 9.91 8.01
CA TYR A 20 3.57 10.98 7.08
C TYR A 20 2.30 11.70 7.59
N PRO A 21 2.26 13.05 7.61
CA PRO A 21 1.16 13.80 8.21
C PRO A 21 -0.24 13.45 7.68
N LYS A 22 -0.34 12.97 6.43
CA LYS A 22 -1.58 12.52 5.78
C LYS A 22 -2.27 11.36 6.50
N HIS A 23 -1.54 10.54 7.26
CA HIS A 23 -2.09 9.41 8.02
C HIS A 23 -2.63 9.80 9.40
N LYS A 24 -2.63 11.09 9.77
CA LYS A 24 -3.07 11.56 11.10
C LYS A 24 -4.50 12.12 11.11
N SER A 25 -5.37 11.67 10.22
CA SER A 25 -6.76 12.14 10.20
C SER A 25 -7.49 11.73 11.50
N LYS A 26 -8.32 12.64 12.04
CA LYS A 26 -9.10 12.37 13.27
C LYS A 26 -9.96 11.11 13.15
N LEU A 27 -10.54 10.88 11.96
CA LEU A 27 -11.38 9.72 11.68
C LEU A 27 -10.58 8.42 11.79
N LEU A 28 -9.41 8.36 11.17
CA LEU A 28 -8.55 7.17 11.21
C LEU A 28 -8.03 6.91 12.63
N THR A 29 -7.55 7.95 13.33
CA THR A 29 -7.07 7.81 14.71
C THR A 29 -8.16 7.30 15.64
N LYS A 30 -9.40 7.81 15.52
CA LYS A 30 -10.54 7.32 16.29
C LYS A 30 -10.85 5.86 15.98
N TRP A 31 -10.85 5.48 14.71
CA TRP A 31 -11.12 4.10 14.32
C TRP A 31 -10.06 3.12 14.85
N LEU A 32 -8.77 3.47 14.76
CA LEU A 32 -7.68 2.64 15.28
C LEU A 32 -7.81 2.41 16.80
N HIS A 33 -8.14 3.47 17.54
CA HIS A 33 -8.39 3.40 18.98
C HIS A 33 -9.60 2.52 19.32
N ASP A 34 -10.75 2.76 18.67
CA ASP A 34 -12.00 2.04 18.93
C ASP A 34 -11.90 0.54 18.58
N ASN A 35 -10.96 0.15 17.70
CA ASN A 35 -10.71 -1.23 17.32
C ASN A 35 -9.49 -1.87 18.01
N ILE A 36 -8.84 -1.17 18.94
CA ILE A 36 -7.67 -1.66 19.71
C ILE A 36 -6.59 -2.23 18.77
N VAL A 37 -6.25 -1.47 17.72
CA VAL A 37 -5.23 -1.89 16.76
C VAL A 37 -3.85 -1.57 17.34
N PRO A 38 -3.02 -2.56 17.71
CA PRO A 38 -1.67 -2.31 18.22
C PRO A 38 -0.79 -1.70 17.14
N PHE A 39 0.00 -0.69 17.50
CA PHE A 39 0.82 0.05 16.55
C PHE A 39 2.30 0.03 16.95
N LEU A 40 3.17 -0.17 15.98
CA LEU A 40 4.62 -0.09 16.17
C LEU A 40 5.03 1.38 16.28
N LEU A 41 5.64 1.78 17.40
CA LEU A 41 6.17 3.13 17.55
C LEU A 41 7.34 3.34 16.58
N TRP A 42 7.10 4.08 15.48
CA TRP A 42 8.11 4.33 14.46
C TRP A 42 8.85 5.65 14.69
N LEU A 43 10.18 5.60 14.69
CA LEU A 43 11.01 6.80 14.68
C LEU A 43 11.04 7.35 13.25
N SER A 44 10.47 8.54 13.06
CA SER A 44 10.30 9.23 11.77
C SER A 44 11.55 9.41 10.89
N ARG A 45 12.75 9.07 11.40
CA ARG A 45 14.05 9.23 10.72
C ARG A 45 14.54 7.97 10.02
N PHE A 46 13.77 6.89 10.03
CA PHE A 46 14.14 5.61 9.43
C PHE A 46 13.15 5.23 8.32
N PRO A 47 13.19 5.90 7.16
CA PRO A 47 12.37 5.52 6.01
C PRO A 47 12.76 4.12 5.50
N ASP A 48 14.05 3.81 5.48
CA ASP A 48 14.62 2.56 4.96
C ASP A 48 14.23 1.30 5.74
N PHE A 49 13.62 1.45 6.91
CA PHE A 49 13.22 0.32 7.74
C PHE A 49 11.78 -0.13 7.44
N ASN A 50 11.06 0.51 6.51
CA ASN A 50 9.71 0.10 6.14
C ASN A 50 9.77 -1.12 5.20
N PRO A 51 9.41 -2.35 5.65
CA PRO A 51 9.58 -3.56 4.84
C PRO A 51 8.72 -3.59 3.56
N ILE A 52 7.75 -2.66 3.42
CA ILE A 52 6.94 -2.55 2.20
C ILE A 52 7.73 -1.95 1.02
N GLU A 53 8.81 -1.20 1.27
CA GLU A 53 9.60 -0.60 0.18
C GLU A 53 10.23 -1.71 -0.67
N GLU A 54 10.80 -2.74 -0.02
CA GLU A 54 11.36 -3.91 -0.70
C GLU A 54 10.30 -4.67 -1.52
N LEU A 55 9.08 -4.78 -0.99
CA LEU A 55 7.96 -5.38 -1.73
C LEU A 55 7.54 -4.52 -2.93
N CYS A 56 7.56 -3.20 -2.80
CA CYS A 56 7.26 -2.28 -3.89
C CYS A 56 8.30 -2.38 -5.01
N ASP A 57 9.59 -2.48 -4.67
CA ASP A 57 10.68 -2.65 -5.63
C ASP A 57 10.50 -3.95 -6.45
N GLU A 58 10.23 -5.07 -5.77
CA GLU A 58 9.94 -6.36 -6.42
C GLU A 58 8.70 -6.29 -7.31
N LEU A 59 7.63 -5.64 -6.83
CA LEU A 59 6.41 -5.44 -7.61
C LEU A 59 6.66 -4.59 -8.86
N GLU A 60 7.47 -3.54 -8.75
CA GLU A 60 7.82 -2.69 -9.88
C GLU A 60 8.57 -3.48 -10.96
N LEU A 61 9.48 -4.37 -10.57
CA LEU A 61 10.18 -5.27 -11.49
C LEU A 61 9.20 -6.17 -12.24
N GLN A 62 8.32 -6.87 -11.52
CA GLN A 62 7.35 -7.78 -12.12
C GLN A 62 6.38 -7.06 -13.07
N VAL A 63 5.95 -5.85 -12.70
CA VAL A 63 5.07 -5.03 -13.55
C VAL A 63 5.81 -4.58 -14.80
N LYS A 64 7.06 -4.12 -14.69
CA LYS A 64 7.87 -3.72 -15.87
C LYS A 64 8.10 -4.88 -16.82
N ASP A 65 8.41 -6.07 -16.31
CA ASP A 65 8.59 -7.28 -17.13
C ASP A 65 7.28 -7.67 -17.83
N SER A 66 6.13 -7.56 -17.15
CA SER A 66 4.82 -7.83 -17.75
C SER A 66 4.44 -6.84 -18.88
N VAL A 67 4.90 -5.59 -18.78
CA VAL A 67 4.72 -4.58 -19.84
C VAL A 67 5.63 -4.87 -21.02
N ALA A 68 6.84 -5.39 -20.80
CA ALA A 68 7.76 -5.79 -21.87
C ALA A 68 7.25 -6.99 -22.69
N HIS A 69 6.35 -7.82 -22.13
CA HIS A 69 5.67 -8.89 -22.84
C HIS A 69 4.33 -8.49 -23.48
N ARG A 70 3.90 -7.23 -23.30
CA ARG A 70 2.77 -6.70 -24.03
C ARG A 70 3.26 -6.26 -25.39
N GLU A 71 3.17 -7.15 -26.38
CA GLU A 71 3.20 -6.71 -27.77
C GLU A 71 2.23 -5.53 -27.90
N PRO A 72 2.65 -4.40 -28.48
CA PRO A 72 1.71 -3.32 -28.72
C PRO A 72 0.61 -3.90 -29.60
N GLU A 73 -0.59 -4.03 -29.04
CA GLU A 73 -1.78 -4.17 -29.87
C GLU A 73 -1.91 -2.85 -30.63
N GLU A 74 -1.21 -2.75 -31.76
CA GLU A 74 -1.49 -1.78 -32.78
C GLU A 74 -2.97 -2.00 -33.13
N PHE A 75 -3.80 -1.02 -32.80
CA PHE A 75 -5.17 -0.96 -33.28
C PHE A 75 -5.11 -0.29 -34.67
N PRO A 76 -5.05 -1.03 -35.79
CA PRO A 76 -4.93 -0.45 -37.14
C PRO A 76 -6.12 0.46 -37.52
N GLN A 77 -7.17 0.50 -36.70
CA GLN A 77 -8.32 1.40 -36.87
C GLN A 77 -8.00 2.89 -36.58
N LEU A 78 -6.87 3.23 -35.95
CA LEU A 78 -6.57 4.61 -35.53
C LEU A 78 -5.71 5.41 -36.52
N THR A 79 -5.23 4.81 -37.61
CA THR A 79 -4.48 5.50 -38.68
C THR A 79 -5.33 5.67 -39.93
N SER A 80 -6.39 6.47 -39.84
CA SER A 80 -7.07 6.98 -41.03
C SER A 80 -7.62 8.37 -40.72
N ALA A 81 -6.85 9.40 -41.05
CA ALA A 81 -7.27 10.78 -41.18
C ALA A 81 -6.66 11.35 -42.46
#